data_AF-A0A1S3WVN7-F1
#
_entry.id   AF-A0A1S3WVN7-F1
#
_cell.length_a   1.000
_cell.length_b   1.000
_cell.length_c   1.000
_cell.angle_alpha   90.00
_cell.angle_beta   90.00
_cell.angle_gamma   90.00
#
_symmetry.space_group_name_H-M   'P 1'
#
loop_
_entity.id
_entity.type
_entity.pdbx_description
1 polymer ?
#
loop_
_entity_poly.entity_id
_entity_poly.type
_entity_poly.pdbx_seq_one_letter_code
_entity_poly.pdbx_strand_id
1 'polypeptide(L)'
;MAEGDLGYGLGKRPSGVYEVQVSHVFTSRRKSDGKNCSPPPFPKKGEERSGAVFQYSRHQSLPSAPLAEPRVVCYRRQSGADPYLELSNVELRQHLRETLEEVEILRTELEAFQRQLEGKEEALKLLQSMAVFDKATSHTQAVLQKTMEQKRSLEKEVNTLQWEIEFDHNRFKNIEESWIQKYDRQSCENAVLKETVKLKTEEVKTLKSENAILNQQYLEALAMLDIKQQKMAQENTYHDESDLKDISSLELMVLGACLCRGHGGSPCSCAKMAASSRKMLLQLRQEDCHHKGTRKP
;
A
#
# COMPACT_ATOMS: atom_id res chain seq x y z
N MET A 1 30.87 4.45 -24.57
CA MET A 1 30.55 3.32 -25.47
C MET A 1 30.95 2.07 -24.69
N ALA A 2 30.10 1.11 -24.36
CA ALA A 2 28.79 0.73 -24.87
C ALA A 2 27.92 0.20 -23.70
N GLU A 3 26.62 0.18 -23.95
CA GLU A 3 25.57 -0.44 -23.15
C GLU A 3 25.82 -1.94 -22.92
N GLY A 4 25.23 -2.49 -21.84
CA GLY A 4 25.25 -3.93 -21.56
C GLY A 4 24.34 -4.31 -20.38
N ASP A 5 23.08 -4.56 -20.71
CA ASP A 5 22.01 -5.16 -19.90
C ASP A 5 22.38 -6.55 -19.34
N LEU A 6 22.07 -6.82 -18.06
CA LEU A 6 22.05 -8.16 -17.48
C LEU A 6 20.84 -8.36 -16.55
N GLY A 7 19.71 -8.62 -17.21
CA GLY A 7 18.51 -9.36 -16.81
C GLY A 7 18.44 -10.06 -15.44
N TYR A 8 17.33 -9.81 -14.75
CA TYR A 8 16.85 -10.58 -13.60
C TYR A 8 16.26 -11.92 -14.04
N GLY A 9 16.88 -13.03 -13.61
CA GLY A 9 16.36 -14.38 -13.79
C GLY A 9 15.17 -14.68 -12.86
N LEU A 10 13.96 -14.58 -13.40
CA LEU A 10 12.76 -15.17 -12.78
C LEU A 10 12.55 -16.58 -13.36
N GLY A 11 12.59 -17.58 -12.49
CA GLY A 11 12.35 -18.98 -12.83
C GLY A 11 10.94 -19.20 -13.38
N LYS A 12 10.85 -19.90 -14.52
CA LYS A 12 9.61 -20.38 -15.13
C LYS A 12 9.19 -21.73 -14.52
N ARG A 13 7.89 -21.91 -14.27
CA ARG A 13 7.18 -23.19 -14.49
C ARG A 13 6.31 -23.05 -15.74
N PRO A 14 6.17 -24.08 -16.61
CA PRO A 14 5.54 -23.93 -17.92
C PRO A 14 4.08 -24.41 -17.97
N SER A 15 3.39 -23.93 -19.02
CA SER A 15 2.06 -24.29 -19.56
C SER A 15 0.92 -23.37 -19.08
N GLY A 16 0.19 -22.64 -19.91
CA GLY A 16 0.17 -22.45 -21.36
C GLY A 16 -1.15 -21.80 -21.79
N VAL A 17 -1.09 -21.05 -22.90
CA VAL A 17 -2.18 -20.63 -23.82
C VAL A 17 -2.91 -19.29 -23.57
N TYR A 18 -2.57 -18.31 -24.44
CA TYR A 18 -3.35 -17.24 -25.15
C TYR A 18 -4.46 -16.46 -24.40
N GLU A 19 -4.75 -15.16 -24.61
CA GLU A 19 -4.24 -14.00 -25.37
C GLU A 19 -5.20 -12.82 -25.02
N VAL A 20 -4.83 -11.58 -25.39
CA VAL A 20 -5.71 -10.42 -25.69
C VAL A 20 -5.98 -9.34 -24.60
N GLN A 21 -5.30 -8.20 -24.85
CA GLN A 21 -5.67 -6.77 -24.75
C GLN A 21 -6.08 -6.11 -23.42
N VAL A 22 -5.11 -5.38 -22.88
CA VAL A 22 -5.09 -3.92 -22.62
C VAL A 22 -6.42 -3.17 -22.74
N SER A 23 -6.86 -2.53 -21.66
CA SER A 23 -7.03 -1.06 -21.58
C SER A 23 -7.25 -0.57 -20.14
N HIS A 24 -6.42 0.38 -19.75
CA HIS A 24 -6.47 1.18 -18.53
C HIS A 24 -7.75 2.02 -18.44
N VAL A 25 -8.21 2.34 -17.23
CA VAL A 25 -8.33 3.72 -16.70
C VAL A 25 -8.73 3.65 -15.22
N PHE A 26 -7.83 4.11 -14.34
CA PHE A 26 -8.18 4.55 -13.00
C PHE A 26 -8.82 5.94 -13.08
N THR A 27 -9.94 6.17 -12.41
CA THR A 27 -10.22 7.49 -11.82
C THR A 27 -10.84 7.37 -10.43
N SER A 28 -10.19 8.07 -9.52
CA SER A 28 -10.58 8.36 -8.14
C SER A 28 -11.56 9.54 -8.12
N ARG A 29 -12.60 9.50 -7.27
CA ARG A 29 -13.00 10.64 -6.44
C ARG A 29 -14.00 10.30 -5.34
N ARG A 30 -13.65 10.68 -4.11
CA ARG A 30 -14.54 10.83 -2.93
C ARG A 30 -15.75 11.72 -3.23
N LYS A 31 -16.92 11.38 -2.68
CA LYS A 31 -17.77 12.33 -1.95
C LYS A 31 -18.64 11.60 -0.92
N SER A 32 -18.68 12.20 0.25
CA SER A 32 -19.48 11.92 1.43
C SER A 32 -20.98 12.13 1.20
N ASP A 33 -21.82 11.31 1.83
CA ASP A 33 -23.07 11.80 2.40
C ASP A 33 -23.38 11.02 3.68
N GLY A 34 -23.54 11.78 4.77
CA GLY A 34 -23.97 11.25 6.05
C GLY A 34 -25.48 11.02 6.05
N LYS A 35 -25.90 9.87 6.56
CA LYS A 35 -27.21 9.72 7.19
C LYS A 35 -27.13 8.62 8.25
N ASN A 36 -27.25 9.04 9.50
CA ASN A 36 -27.70 8.17 10.57
C ASN A 36 -29.13 7.71 10.28
N CYS A 37 -29.45 6.49 10.73
CA CYS A 37 -30.71 6.03 11.35
C CYS A 37 -31.21 4.67 10.82
N SER A 38 -31.05 3.69 11.72
CA SER A 38 -32.07 2.70 12.13
C SER A 38 -32.15 1.33 11.44
N PRO A 39 -32.34 0.23 12.23
CA PRO A 39 -32.57 -1.13 11.74
C PRO A 39 -34.01 -1.33 11.22
N PRO A 40 -34.30 -2.39 10.43
CA PRO A 40 -35.57 -2.56 9.73
C PRO A 40 -36.76 -2.87 10.67
N PRO A 41 -38.01 -2.60 10.24
CA PRO A 41 -39.17 -2.54 11.12
C PRO A 41 -39.80 -3.91 11.39
N PHE A 42 -40.36 -4.05 12.60
CA PHE A 42 -41.38 -5.05 12.93
C PHE A 42 -42.68 -4.75 12.17
N PRO A 43 -43.43 -5.76 11.68
CA PRO A 43 -44.81 -5.53 11.27
C PRO A 43 -45.73 -5.58 12.49
N LYS A 44 -46.33 -4.44 12.84
CA LYS A 44 -47.48 -4.36 13.74
C LYS A 44 -48.77 -4.27 12.91
N LYS A 45 -49.69 -5.19 13.22
CA LYS A 45 -51.16 -5.08 13.14
C LYS A 45 -51.77 -4.36 11.93
N GLY A 46 -52.30 -5.15 11.00
CA GLY A 46 -53.56 -4.83 10.33
C GLY A 46 -54.70 -5.49 11.12
N GLU A 47 -55.67 -4.69 11.53
CA GLU A 47 -56.84 -5.06 12.32
C GLU A 47 -58.03 -5.16 11.37
N GLU A 48 -58.55 -6.36 11.14
CA GLU A 48 -59.86 -6.55 10.53
C GLU A 48 -60.63 -7.66 11.27
N ARG A 49 -61.40 -7.17 12.25
CA ARG A 49 -62.71 -7.64 12.69
C ARG A 49 -63.19 -8.97 12.08
N SER A 50 -63.26 -10.02 12.90
CA SER A 50 -64.16 -11.15 12.67
C SER A 50 -64.61 -11.74 14.00
N GLY A 51 -65.93 -11.83 14.16
CA GLY A 51 -66.59 -12.17 15.40
C GLY A 51 -66.29 -13.60 15.88
N ALA A 52 -66.37 -13.77 17.20
CA ALA A 52 -66.45 -15.07 17.81
C ALA A 52 -67.66 -15.83 17.27
N VAL A 53 -67.39 -16.92 16.54
CA VAL A 53 -68.35 -18.00 16.31
C VAL A 53 -67.67 -19.28 16.74
N PHE A 54 -68.05 -19.75 17.93
CA PHE A 54 -67.70 -21.05 18.45
C PHE A 54 -68.52 -22.09 17.65
N GLN A 55 -67.87 -22.85 16.76
CA GLN A 55 -68.49 -24.00 16.12
C GLN A 55 -67.84 -25.29 16.63
N TYR A 56 -68.62 -26.04 17.40
CA TYR A 56 -68.43 -27.46 17.66
C TYR A 56 -68.38 -28.22 16.33
N SER A 57 -67.34 -29.04 16.11
CA SER A 57 -67.34 -30.06 15.04
C SER A 57 -66.95 -31.44 15.58
N ARG A 58 -68.01 -32.18 15.92
CA ARG A 58 -68.31 -33.60 15.63
C ARG A 58 -67.15 -34.54 15.22
N HIS A 59 -66.87 -35.47 16.14
CA HIS A 59 -66.61 -36.92 15.98
C HIS A 59 -66.11 -37.48 14.64
N GLN A 60 -64.96 -38.19 14.69
CA GLN A 60 -64.70 -39.41 13.90
C GLN A 60 -63.91 -40.45 14.74
N SER A 61 -64.65 -41.48 15.17
CA SER A 61 -64.30 -42.91 15.31
C SER A 61 -62.95 -43.37 15.87
N LEU A 62 -63.03 -44.05 17.04
CA LEU A 62 -62.06 -45.03 17.57
C LEU A 62 -62.08 -46.35 16.76
N PRO A 63 -60.99 -47.15 16.79
CA PRO A 63 -61.06 -48.60 16.64
C PRO A 63 -61.42 -49.27 17.98
N SER A 64 -62.40 -50.15 17.91
CA SER A 64 -63.02 -50.90 19.02
C SER A 64 -62.11 -51.99 19.60
N ALA A 65 -61.98 -52.04 20.93
CA ALA A 65 -61.64 -53.24 21.69
C ALA A 65 -62.70 -53.43 22.80
N PRO A 66 -63.17 -54.66 23.06
CA PRO A 66 -64.42 -54.87 23.79
C PRO A 66 -64.17 -54.77 25.30
N LEU A 67 -64.58 -53.65 25.89
CA LEU A 67 -64.76 -53.57 27.33
C LEU A 67 -66.26 -53.69 27.61
N ALA A 68 -66.61 -54.76 28.33
CA ALA A 68 -67.96 -55.13 28.70
C ALA A 68 -68.71 -53.94 29.29
N GLU A 69 -69.80 -53.54 28.62
CA GLU A 69 -70.76 -52.60 29.17
C GLU A 69 -71.30 -53.14 30.51
N PRO A 70 -71.47 -52.28 31.53
CA PRO A 70 -72.39 -52.57 32.62
C PRO A 70 -73.75 -52.79 31.99
N ARG A 71 -74.36 -53.96 32.24
CA ARG A 71 -75.72 -54.26 31.81
C ARG A 71 -76.67 -53.22 32.41
N VAL A 72 -76.97 -52.18 31.64
CA VAL A 72 -78.15 -51.35 31.86
C VAL A 72 -79.33 -52.26 31.59
N VAL A 73 -79.96 -52.73 32.67
CA VAL A 73 -81.23 -53.43 32.61
C VAL A 73 -82.27 -52.42 32.14
N CYS A 74 -82.46 -52.34 30.83
CA CYS A 74 -83.63 -51.71 30.25
C CYS A 74 -84.84 -52.53 30.66
N TYR A 75 -85.57 -52.06 31.67
CA TYR A 75 -86.93 -52.52 31.91
C TYR A 75 -87.74 -52.19 30.65
N ARG A 76 -87.91 -53.19 29.80
CA ARG A 76 -88.88 -53.19 28.71
C ARG A 76 -90.24 -52.91 29.34
N ARG A 77 -90.74 -51.70 29.12
CA ARG A 77 -92.12 -51.30 29.41
C ARG A 77 -93.07 -52.29 28.73
N GLN A 78 -93.55 -53.26 29.51
CA GLN A 78 -94.75 -54.02 29.21
C GLN A 78 -95.87 -53.35 30.00
N SER A 79 -96.74 -52.64 29.30
CA SER A 79 -98.04 -52.25 29.82
C SER A 79 -98.94 -53.49 29.84
N GLY A 80 -99.57 -53.77 30.98
CA GLY A 80 -100.71 -54.67 31.05
C GLY A 80 -100.66 -55.67 32.20
N ALA A 81 -100.81 -55.19 33.42
CA ALA A 81 -101.49 -55.83 34.56
C ALA A 81 -101.09 -55.04 35.81
N ASP A 82 -102.06 -54.37 36.40
CA ASP A 82 -101.95 -53.72 37.70
C ASP A 82 -101.67 -54.79 38.77
N PRO A 83 -100.51 -54.80 39.46
CA PRO A 83 -100.33 -55.62 40.64
C PRO A 83 -100.73 -54.78 41.86
N TYR A 84 -101.97 -54.31 41.90
CA TYR A 84 -102.65 -54.05 43.16
C TYR A 84 -103.10 -55.41 43.75
N LEU A 85 -102.14 -56.31 43.91
CA LEU A 85 -102.27 -57.40 44.86
C LEU A 85 -101.80 -56.78 46.17
N GLU A 86 -102.71 -56.64 47.12
CA GLU A 86 -102.43 -56.18 48.49
C GLU A 86 -101.22 -56.95 49.04
N LEU A 87 -100.03 -56.38 48.87
CA LEU A 87 -98.86 -56.82 49.63
C LEU A 87 -99.29 -56.77 51.08
N SER A 88 -99.10 -57.88 51.80
CA SER A 88 -99.34 -57.85 53.23
C SER A 88 -98.50 -56.73 53.83
N ASN A 89 -99.01 -56.06 54.88
CA ASN A 89 -98.30 -54.96 55.53
C ASN A 89 -96.84 -55.32 55.91
N VAL A 90 -96.57 -56.62 56.09
CA VAL A 90 -95.25 -57.19 56.35
C VAL A 90 -94.34 -57.14 55.11
N GLU A 91 -94.83 -57.50 53.93
CA GLU A 91 -94.05 -57.48 52.68
C GLU A 91 -93.74 -56.06 52.22
N LEU A 92 -94.69 -55.12 52.36
CA LEU A 92 -94.43 -53.70 52.07
C LEU A 92 -93.33 -53.12 52.99
N ARG A 93 -93.36 -53.49 54.28
CA ARG A 93 -92.32 -53.10 55.24
C ARG A 93 -90.97 -53.77 54.95
N GLN A 94 -90.97 -54.99 54.45
CA GLN A 94 -89.75 -55.69 54.03
C GLN A 94 -89.15 -55.03 52.79
N HIS A 95 -89.97 -54.74 51.78
CA HIS A 95 -89.54 -54.05 50.58
C HIS A 95 -89.01 -52.63 50.88
N LEU A 96 -89.64 -51.91 51.80
CA LEU A 96 -89.11 -50.62 52.27
C LEU A 96 -87.74 -50.75 52.95
N ARG A 97 -87.50 -51.83 53.72
CA ARG A 97 -86.18 -52.08 54.34
C ARG A 97 -85.13 -52.40 53.29
N GLU A 98 -85.43 -53.29 52.35
CA GLU A 98 -84.53 -53.67 51.25
C GLU A 98 -84.15 -52.46 50.40
N THR A 99 -85.13 -51.63 50.02
CA THR A 99 -84.86 -50.41 49.26
C THR A 99 -84.00 -49.39 50.04
N LEU A 100 -84.16 -49.29 51.37
CA LEU A 100 -83.30 -48.45 52.20
C LEU A 100 -81.86 -49.01 52.30
N GLU A 101 -81.71 -50.33 52.41
CA GLU A 101 -80.40 -51.00 52.40
C GLU A 101 -79.69 -50.82 51.05
N GLU A 102 -80.42 -50.96 49.93
CA GLU A 102 -79.91 -50.70 48.58
C GLU A 102 -79.46 -49.24 48.43
N VAL A 103 -80.23 -48.28 48.94
CA VAL A 103 -79.85 -46.86 48.92
C VAL A 103 -78.56 -46.61 49.70
N GLU A 104 -78.39 -47.24 50.87
CA GLU A 104 -77.16 -47.09 51.66
C GLU A 104 -75.96 -47.74 50.96
N ILE A 105 -76.14 -48.91 50.34
CA ILE A 105 -75.09 -49.56 49.52
C ILE A 105 -74.69 -48.63 48.36
N LEU A 106 -75.64 -48.14 47.58
CA LEU A 106 -75.38 -47.25 46.45
C LEU A 106 -74.70 -45.94 46.88
N ARG A 107 -75.04 -45.42 48.06
CA ARG A 107 -74.37 -44.27 48.64
C ARG A 107 -72.90 -44.57 48.94
N THR A 108 -72.60 -45.71 49.57
CA THR A 108 -71.21 -46.10 49.85
C THR A 108 -70.40 -46.33 48.58
N GLU A 109 -71.02 -46.93 47.54
CA GLU A 109 -70.40 -47.10 46.22
C GLU A 109 -70.13 -45.75 45.56
N LEU A 110 -71.08 -44.81 45.59
CA LEU A 110 -70.90 -43.46 45.05
C LEU A 110 -69.76 -42.73 45.75
N GLU A 111 -69.67 -42.81 47.08
CA GLU A 111 -68.58 -42.23 47.86
C GLU A 111 -67.22 -42.89 47.55
N ALA A 112 -67.19 -44.20 47.24
CA ALA A 112 -65.99 -44.89 46.80
C ALA A 112 -65.56 -44.46 45.40
N PHE A 113 -66.50 -44.33 44.45
CA PHE A 113 -66.23 -43.83 43.11
C PHE A 113 -65.77 -42.37 43.12
N GLN A 114 -66.33 -41.53 44.00
CA GLN A 114 -65.90 -40.14 44.15
C GLN A 114 -64.43 -40.05 44.60
N ARG A 115 -64.02 -40.78 45.64
CA ARG A 115 -62.61 -40.84 46.07
C ARG A 115 -61.70 -41.38 44.97
N GLN A 116 -62.16 -42.36 44.19
CA GLN A 116 -61.40 -42.88 43.05
C GLN A 116 -61.22 -41.81 41.96
N LEU A 117 -62.25 -41.02 41.68
CA LEU A 117 -62.20 -39.94 40.70
C LEU A 117 -61.26 -38.82 41.14
N GLU A 118 -61.31 -38.44 42.42
CA GLU A 118 -60.37 -37.49 43.03
C GLU A 118 -58.92 -37.97 42.90
N GLY A 119 -58.64 -39.24 43.21
CA GLY A 119 -57.30 -39.82 43.05
C GLY A 119 -56.82 -39.86 41.58
N LYS A 120 -57.72 -40.10 40.61
CA LYS A 120 -57.39 -40.01 39.18
C LYS A 120 -57.10 -38.56 38.75
N GLU A 121 -57.84 -37.59 39.28
CA GLU A 121 -57.62 -36.17 39.00
C GLU A 121 -56.25 -35.70 39.52
N GLU A 122 -55.88 -36.11 40.74
CA GLU A 122 -54.56 -35.81 41.31
C GLU A 122 -53.42 -36.45 40.51
N ALA A 123 -53.58 -37.71 40.10
CA ALA A 123 -52.60 -38.38 39.23
C ALA A 123 -52.44 -37.67 37.88
N LEU A 124 -53.54 -37.19 37.29
CA LEU A 124 -53.51 -36.41 36.04
C LEU A 124 -52.78 -35.08 36.23
N LYS A 125 -52.99 -34.36 37.35
CA LYS A 125 -52.25 -33.12 37.67
C LYS A 125 -50.75 -33.38 37.76
N LEU A 126 -50.32 -34.49 38.39
CA LEU A 126 -48.91 -34.88 38.46
C LEU A 126 -48.33 -35.16 37.07
N LEU A 127 -49.01 -35.97 36.25
CA LEU A 127 -48.56 -36.29 34.89
C LEU A 127 -48.48 -35.03 34.01
N GLN A 128 -49.43 -34.11 34.12
CA GLN A 128 -49.40 -32.85 33.40
C GLN A 128 -48.22 -31.98 33.86
N SER A 129 -47.97 -31.89 35.17
CA SER A 129 -46.82 -31.15 35.70
C SER A 129 -45.50 -31.73 35.18
N MET A 130 -45.38 -33.06 35.16
CA MET A 130 -44.19 -33.77 34.67
C MET A 130 -43.97 -33.48 33.18
N ALA A 131 -45.02 -33.54 32.35
CA ALA A 131 -44.92 -33.23 30.93
C ALA A 131 -44.47 -31.77 30.66
N VAL A 132 -44.90 -30.81 31.49
CA VAL A 132 -44.44 -29.41 31.41
C VAL A 132 -42.96 -29.30 31.80
N PHE A 133 -42.55 -29.97 32.88
CA PHE A 133 -41.15 -30.01 33.31
C PHE A 133 -40.24 -30.67 32.29
N ASP A 134 -40.66 -31.77 31.67
CA ASP A 134 -39.89 -32.46 30.63
C ASP A 134 -39.65 -31.54 29.43
N LYS A 135 -40.69 -30.80 29.00
CA LYS A 135 -40.57 -29.83 27.92
C LYS A 135 -39.63 -28.67 28.27
N ALA A 136 -39.72 -28.14 29.49
CA ALA A 136 -38.83 -27.07 29.95
C ALA A 136 -37.37 -27.53 30.08
N THR A 137 -37.17 -28.76 30.57
CA THR A 137 -35.85 -29.39 30.70
C THR A 137 -35.24 -29.64 29.33
N SER A 138 -35.99 -30.22 28.40
CA SER A 138 -35.55 -30.43 27.02
C SER A 138 -35.18 -29.13 26.32
N HIS A 139 -36.00 -28.08 26.45
CA HIS A 139 -35.69 -26.75 25.92
C HIS A 139 -34.38 -26.20 26.51
N THR A 140 -34.20 -26.30 27.82
CA THR A 140 -32.98 -25.82 28.50
C THR A 140 -31.73 -26.57 28.04
N GLN A 141 -31.83 -27.90 27.88
CA GLN A 141 -30.74 -28.72 27.35
C GLN A 141 -30.38 -28.33 25.91
N ALA A 142 -31.38 -28.11 25.05
CA ALA A 142 -31.16 -27.69 23.66
C ALA A 142 -30.49 -26.30 23.57
N VAL A 143 -30.93 -25.35 24.40
CA VAL A 143 -30.31 -24.02 24.49
C VAL A 143 -28.86 -24.13 24.95
N LEU A 144 -28.59 -24.92 26.00
CA LEU A 144 -27.24 -25.14 26.50
C LEU A 144 -26.32 -25.73 25.41
N GLN A 145 -26.79 -26.74 24.68
CA GLN A 145 -26.04 -27.34 23.58
C GLN A 145 -25.72 -26.30 22.49
N LYS A 146 -26.71 -25.50 22.08
CA LYS A 146 -26.52 -24.43 21.10
C LYS A 146 -25.49 -23.40 21.57
N THR A 147 -25.54 -22.99 22.84
CA THR A 147 -24.56 -22.07 23.41
C THR A 147 -23.15 -22.68 23.45
N MET A 148 -23.02 -23.96 23.75
CA MET A 148 -21.72 -24.66 23.70
C MET A 148 -21.15 -24.71 22.28
N GLU A 149 -21.98 -24.93 21.26
CA GLU A 149 -21.56 -24.91 19.86
C GLU A 149 -21.11 -23.51 19.43
N GLN A 150 -21.86 -22.46 19.81
CA GLN A 150 -21.47 -21.07 19.57
C GLN A 150 -20.14 -20.73 20.24
N LYS A 151 -19.95 -21.15 21.51
CA LYS A 151 -18.68 -20.99 22.21
C LYS A 151 -17.52 -21.65 21.45
N ARG A 152 -17.71 -22.89 20.98
CA ARG A 152 -16.70 -23.60 20.17
C ARG A 152 -16.40 -22.90 18.84
N SER A 153 -17.39 -22.27 18.22
CA SER A 153 -17.20 -21.48 17.00
C SER A 153 -16.35 -20.24 17.27
N LEU A 154 -16.74 -19.47 18.29
CA LEU A 154 -16.02 -18.26 18.70
C LEU A 154 -14.57 -18.58 19.10
N GLU A 155 -14.34 -19.70 19.79
CA GLU A 155 -12.98 -20.14 20.15
C GLU A 155 -12.11 -20.40 18.91
N LYS A 156 -12.67 -20.96 17.83
CA LYS A 156 -11.94 -21.11 16.56
C LYS A 156 -11.62 -19.77 15.92
N GLU A 157 -12.59 -18.84 15.91
CA GLU A 157 -12.37 -17.48 15.38
C GLU A 157 -11.31 -16.73 16.16
N VAL A 158 -11.34 -16.79 17.50
CA VAL A 158 -10.29 -16.22 18.37
C VAL A 158 -8.93 -16.81 18.03
N ASN A 159 -8.83 -18.14 17.90
CA ASN A 159 -7.57 -18.79 17.54
C ASN A 159 -7.07 -18.33 16.16
N THR A 160 -7.95 -18.26 15.15
CA THR A 160 -7.59 -17.76 13.81
C THR A 160 -7.10 -16.32 13.87
N LEU A 161 -7.81 -15.43 14.56
CA LEU A 161 -7.41 -14.03 14.73
C LEU A 161 -6.09 -13.90 15.48
N GLN A 162 -5.86 -14.74 16.49
CA GLN A 162 -4.59 -14.75 17.21
C GLN A 162 -3.41 -15.10 16.28
N TRP A 163 -3.58 -16.10 15.41
CA TRP A 163 -2.59 -16.44 14.39
C TRP A 163 -2.36 -15.31 13.38
N GLU A 164 -3.42 -14.64 12.92
CA GLU A 164 -3.32 -13.51 12.00
C GLU A 164 -2.54 -12.34 12.63
N ILE A 165 -2.82 -12.03 13.90
CA ILE A 165 -2.10 -10.98 14.65
C ILE A 165 -0.62 -11.34 14.78
N GLU A 166 -0.28 -12.58 15.15
CA GLU A 166 1.11 -13.00 15.30
C GLU A 166 1.84 -13.00 13.96
N PHE A 167 1.18 -13.44 12.89
CA PHE A 167 1.72 -13.39 11.54
C PHE A 167 2.02 -11.94 11.10
N ASP A 168 1.05 -11.04 11.27
CA ASP A 168 1.23 -9.63 10.92
C ASP A 168 2.31 -8.97 11.79
N HIS A 169 2.37 -9.29 13.09
CA HIS A 169 3.41 -8.80 13.98
C HIS A 169 4.81 -9.20 13.49
N ASN A 170 5.00 -10.47 13.13
CA ASN A 170 6.26 -10.95 12.56
C ASN A 170 6.57 -10.29 11.21
N ARG A 171 5.56 -10.08 10.36
CA ARG A 171 5.73 -9.36 9.08
C ARG A 171 6.20 -7.92 9.31
N PHE A 172 5.61 -7.20 10.25
CA PHE A 172 5.99 -5.82 10.57
C PHE A 172 7.41 -5.74 11.12
N LYS A 173 7.76 -6.64 12.04
CA LYS A 173 9.12 -6.71 12.60
C LYS A 173 10.18 -6.92 11.50
N ASN A 174 9.94 -7.84 10.57
CA ASN A 174 10.86 -8.06 9.44
C ASN A 174 11.00 -6.82 8.54
N ILE A 175 9.90 -6.10 8.30
CA ILE A 175 9.91 -4.86 7.52
C ILE A 175 10.69 -3.77 8.26
N GLU A 176 10.44 -3.60 9.56
CA GLU A 176 11.13 -2.64 10.42
C GLU A 176 12.65 -2.89 10.43
N GLU A 177 13.07 -4.13 10.66
CA GLU A 177 14.48 -4.53 10.62
C GLU A 177 15.12 -4.25 9.24
N SER A 178 14.41 -4.54 8.14
CA SER A 178 14.88 -4.22 6.79
C SER A 178 15.05 -2.71 6.56
N TRP A 179 14.13 -1.89 7.08
CA TRP A 179 14.22 -0.44 6.97
C TRP A 179 15.36 0.14 7.80
N ILE A 180 15.58 -0.38 9.01
CA ILE A 180 16.72 0.00 9.85
C ILE A 180 18.03 -0.29 9.09
N GLN A 181 18.20 -1.51 8.56
CA GLN A 181 19.41 -1.86 7.80
C GLN A 181 19.63 -0.97 6.56
N LYS A 182 18.56 -0.66 5.82
CA LYS A 182 18.65 0.26 4.66
C LYS A 182 19.05 1.66 5.07
N TYR A 183 18.48 2.16 6.16
CA TYR A 183 18.79 3.47 6.71
C TYR A 183 20.25 3.54 7.16
N ASP A 184 20.73 2.54 7.90
CA ASP A 184 22.11 2.48 8.38
C ASP A 184 23.10 2.45 7.23
N ARG A 185 22.85 1.61 6.21
CA ARG A 185 23.68 1.58 5.00
C ARG A 185 23.75 2.94 4.32
N GLN A 186 22.60 3.59 4.12
CA GLN A 186 22.55 4.91 3.49
C GLN A 186 23.21 6.00 4.34
N SER A 187 23.11 5.90 5.67
CA SER A 187 23.78 6.80 6.60
C SER A 187 25.31 6.68 6.49
N CYS A 188 25.82 5.45 6.42
CA CYS A 188 27.24 5.18 6.18
C CYS A 188 27.71 5.73 4.83
N GLU A 189 26.97 5.47 3.75
CA GLU A 189 27.27 6.00 2.41
C GLU A 189 27.30 7.55 2.41
N ASN A 190 26.32 8.19 3.06
CA ASN A 190 26.28 9.64 3.20
C ASN A 190 27.47 10.19 3.99
N ALA A 191 27.93 9.50 5.03
CA ALA A 191 29.12 9.89 5.80
C ALA A 191 30.38 9.84 4.93
N VAL A 192 30.56 8.77 4.14
CA VAL A 192 31.70 8.62 3.21
C VAL A 192 31.67 9.71 2.12
N LEU A 193 30.50 9.97 1.54
CA LEU A 193 30.35 11.02 0.52
C LEU A 193 30.65 12.41 1.10
N LYS A 194 30.21 12.67 2.33
CA LYS A 194 30.48 13.94 3.03
C LYS A 194 31.98 14.17 3.22
N GLU A 195 32.72 13.14 3.66
CA GLU A 195 34.18 13.24 3.80
C GLU A 195 34.88 13.37 2.44
N THR A 196 34.41 12.63 1.42
CA THR A 196 34.94 12.76 0.05
C THR A 196 34.77 14.17 -0.50
N VAL A 197 33.61 14.79 -0.29
CA VAL A 197 33.36 16.17 -0.71
C VAL A 197 34.26 17.16 0.03
N LYS A 198 34.51 16.96 1.34
CA LYS A 198 35.45 17.80 2.10
C LYS A 198 36.86 17.70 1.54
N LEU A 199 37.37 16.48 1.32
CA LEU A 199 38.69 16.26 0.74
C LEU A 199 38.83 16.90 -0.64
N LYS A 200 37.83 16.73 -1.53
CA LYS A 200 37.83 17.39 -2.83
C LYS A 200 37.75 18.91 -2.74
N THR A 201 37.06 19.44 -1.74
CA THR A 201 37.02 20.88 -1.49
C THR A 201 38.38 21.42 -1.05
N GLU A 202 39.11 20.67 -0.21
CA GLU A 202 40.47 21.00 0.22
C GLU A 202 41.46 20.93 -0.94
N GLU A 203 41.40 19.87 -1.75
CA GLU A 203 42.21 19.71 -2.97
C GLU A 203 41.98 20.87 -3.97
N VAL A 204 40.73 21.30 -4.16
CA VAL A 204 40.44 22.46 -5.01
C VAL A 204 41.02 23.75 -4.40
N LYS A 205 41.03 23.91 -3.08
CA LYS A 205 41.64 25.08 -2.44
C LYS A 205 43.16 25.11 -2.64
N THR A 206 43.84 23.97 -2.48
CA THR A 206 45.30 23.89 -2.68
C THR A 206 45.67 24.16 -4.13
N LEU A 207 44.99 23.52 -5.08
CA LEU A 207 45.20 23.75 -6.53
C LEU A 207 44.94 25.21 -6.92
N LYS A 208 43.93 25.86 -6.34
CA LYS A 208 43.68 27.30 -6.55
C LYS A 208 44.85 28.16 -6.07
N SER A 209 45.41 27.87 -4.89
CA SER A 209 46.58 28.61 -4.38
C SER A 209 47.84 28.38 -5.21
N GLU A 210 48.08 27.14 -5.66
CA GLU A 210 49.22 26.81 -6.52
C GLU A 210 49.10 27.51 -7.89
N ASN A 211 47.92 27.50 -8.49
CA ASN A 211 47.65 28.20 -9.74
C ASN A 211 47.86 29.72 -9.58
N ALA A 212 47.45 30.31 -8.45
CA ALA A 212 47.73 31.71 -8.17
C ALA A 212 49.24 32.02 -8.08
N ILE A 213 50.03 31.16 -7.42
CA ILE A 213 51.49 31.30 -7.34
C ILE A 213 52.14 31.16 -8.73
N LEU A 214 51.75 30.15 -9.50
CA LEU A 214 52.28 29.94 -10.86
C LEU A 214 51.96 31.12 -11.78
N ASN A 215 50.73 31.66 -11.71
CA ASN A 215 50.37 32.86 -12.46
C ASN A 215 51.20 34.07 -12.04
N GLN A 216 51.48 34.23 -10.75
CA GLN A 216 52.37 35.29 -10.27
C GLN A 216 53.78 35.12 -10.85
N GLN A 217 54.37 33.92 -10.75
CA GLN A 217 55.70 33.63 -11.30
C GLN A 217 55.77 33.86 -12.82
N TYR A 218 54.72 33.50 -13.54
CA TYR A 218 54.61 33.77 -14.98
C TYR A 218 54.65 35.28 -15.28
N LEU A 219 53.89 36.08 -14.54
CA LEU A 219 53.90 37.54 -14.69
C LEU A 219 55.26 38.17 -14.33
N GLU A 220 55.91 37.69 -13.26
CA GLU A 220 57.25 38.12 -12.87
C GLU A 220 58.29 37.81 -13.96
N ALA A 221 58.23 36.61 -14.56
CA ALA A 221 59.11 36.22 -15.66
C ALA A 221 58.90 37.07 -16.92
N LEU A 222 57.64 37.40 -17.25
CA LEU A 222 57.32 38.33 -18.33
C LEU A 222 57.90 39.72 -18.08
N ALA A 223 57.74 40.27 -16.87
CA ALA A 223 58.31 41.56 -16.50
C ALA A 223 59.85 41.56 -16.58
N MET A 224 60.50 40.47 -16.17
CA MET A 224 61.95 40.31 -16.29
C MET A 224 62.43 40.27 -17.75
N LEU A 225 61.65 39.66 -18.66
CA LEU A 225 61.95 39.68 -20.09
C LEU A 225 61.80 41.08 -20.68
N ASP A 226 60.75 41.81 -20.29
CA ASP A 226 60.51 43.19 -20.74
C ASP A 226 61.66 44.12 -20.34
N ILE A 227 62.11 44.04 -19.07
CA ILE A 227 63.29 44.79 -18.59
C ILE A 227 64.56 44.43 -19.38
N LYS A 228 64.77 43.15 -19.69
CA LYS A 228 65.93 42.72 -20.50
C LYS A 228 65.86 43.27 -21.92
N GLN A 229 64.69 43.25 -22.53
CA GLN A 229 64.47 43.80 -23.87
C GLN A 229 64.72 45.31 -23.89
N GLN A 230 64.24 46.04 -22.87
CA GLN A 230 64.52 47.46 -22.70
C GLN A 230 66.02 47.75 -22.53
N LYS A 231 66.74 46.95 -21.73
CA LYS A 231 68.20 47.07 -21.56
C LYS A 231 68.97 46.83 -22.85
N MET A 232 68.64 45.77 -23.60
CA MET A 232 69.27 45.52 -24.90
C MET A 232 69.00 46.67 -25.88
N ALA A 233 67.79 47.24 -25.89
CA ALA A 233 67.49 48.41 -26.71
C ALA A 233 68.34 49.63 -26.32
N GLN A 234 68.55 49.87 -25.01
CA GLN A 234 69.37 50.96 -24.48
C GLN A 234 70.88 50.77 -24.76
N GLU A 235 71.40 49.54 -24.60
CA GLU A 235 72.81 49.22 -24.92
C GLU A 235 73.10 49.37 -26.41
N ASN A 236 72.17 48.96 -27.28
CA ASN A 236 72.31 49.16 -28.73
C ASN A 236 72.27 50.65 -29.12
N THR A 237 71.58 51.52 -28.37
CA THR A 237 71.59 52.97 -28.64
C THR A 237 72.89 53.66 -28.21
N TYR A 238 73.63 53.10 -27.24
CA TYR A 238 74.91 53.66 -26.77
C TYR A 238 76.10 53.24 -27.65
N HIS A 239 76.00 52.12 -28.38
CA HIS A 239 77.05 51.64 -29.28
C HIS A 239 76.94 52.17 -30.73
N ASP A 240 75.79 52.72 -31.14
CA ASP A 240 75.57 53.17 -32.52
C ASP A 240 76.10 54.59 -32.82
N GLU A 241 76.53 55.35 -31.80
CA GLU A 241 77.08 56.71 -31.99
C GLU A 241 78.53 56.71 -32.52
N SER A 242 79.27 55.58 -32.45
CA SER A 242 80.69 55.54 -32.83
C SER A 242 81.00 54.96 -34.23
N ASP A 243 80.10 54.18 -34.86
CA ASP A 243 80.40 53.46 -36.12
C ASP A 243 79.60 53.94 -37.34
N LEU A 244 78.68 54.91 -37.21
CA LEU A 244 77.82 55.38 -38.30
C LEU A 244 78.26 56.68 -38.98
N LYS A 245 79.46 57.19 -38.70
CA LYS A 245 79.82 58.56 -39.13
C LYS A 245 80.23 58.75 -40.59
N ASP A 246 80.43 57.69 -41.38
CA ASP A 246 80.89 57.81 -42.77
C ASP A 246 80.08 57.01 -43.80
N ILE A 247 78.76 56.89 -43.63
CA ILE A 247 77.87 56.36 -44.69
C ILE A 247 77.16 57.53 -45.37
N SER A 248 77.50 57.79 -46.64
CA SER A 248 76.85 58.84 -47.42
C SER A 248 75.36 58.53 -47.58
N SER A 249 74.50 59.56 -47.59
CA SER A 249 73.04 59.40 -47.77
C SER A 249 72.69 58.63 -49.05
N LEU A 250 73.54 58.73 -50.07
CA LEU A 250 73.42 57.97 -51.31
C LEU A 250 73.76 56.48 -51.13
N GLU A 251 74.74 56.14 -50.30
CA GLU A 251 75.11 54.75 -49.99
C GLU A 251 73.97 54.06 -49.22
N LEU A 252 73.34 54.74 -48.25
CA LEU A 252 72.15 54.25 -47.54
C LEU A 252 70.97 53.98 -48.49
N MET A 253 70.73 54.88 -49.45
CA MET A 253 69.67 54.73 -50.45
C MET A 253 69.89 53.50 -51.34
N VAL A 254 71.14 53.25 -51.77
CA VAL A 254 71.48 52.08 -52.58
C VAL A 254 71.36 50.78 -51.78
N LEU A 255 71.73 50.80 -50.49
CA LEU A 255 71.58 49.63 -49.62
C LEU A 255 70.10 49.28 -49.38
N GLY A 256 69.22 50.28 -49.27
CA GLY A 256 67.78 50.09 -49.04
C GLY A 256 66.96 49.77 -50.29
N ALA A 257 67.48 50.01 -51.50
CA ALA A 257 66.75 49.77 -52.75
C ALA A 257 66.63 48.28 -53.14
N CYS A 258 67.41 47.40 -52.53
CA CYS A 258 67.35 45.98 -52.83
C CYS A 258 66.22 45.29 -52.06
N LEU A 259 65.34 44.58 -52.77
CA LEU A 259 64.21 43.84 -52.18
C LEU A 259 64.61 42.48 -51.57
N CYS A 260 65.88 42.08 -51.67
CA CYS A 260 66.36 40.83 -51.08
C CYS A 260 66.46 40.96 -49.56
N ARG A 261 65.92 39.98 -48.83
CA ARG A 261 66.08 39.92 -47.36
C ARG A 261 67.47 39.39 -47.01
N GLY A 262 68.27 40.20 -46.32
CA GLY A 262 69.52 39.75 -45.70
C GLY A 262 69.25 38.99 -44.39
N HIS A 263 70.18 38.11 -44.00
CA HIS A 263 70.13 37.45 -42.69
C HIS A 263 70.48 38.47 -41.59
N GLY A 264 69.68 38.47 -40.51
CA GLY A 264 69.99 39.20 -39.27
C GLY A 264 70.02 40.72 -39.39
N GLY A 265 69.23 41.33 -40.29
CA GLY A 265 69.15 42.80 -40.42
C GLY A 265 70.32 43.46 -41.17
N SER A 266 71.27 42.67 -41.70
CA SER A 266 72.36 43.17 -42.53
C SER A 266 71.95 43.35 -44.01
N PRO A 267 72.51 44.33 -44.76
CA PRO A 267 72.23 44.47 -46.19
C PRO A 267 72.67 43.24 -46.98
N CYS A 268 71.86 42.79 -47.95
CA CYS A 268 72.18 41.63 -48.77
C CYS A 268 73.45 41.84 -49.62
N SER A 269 74.05 40.77 -50.12
CA SER A 269 75.24 40.83 -50.99
C SER A 269 75.00 41.67 -52.26
N CYS A 270 73.80 41.60 -52.83
CA CYS A 270 73.40 42.40 -53.98
C CYS A 270 73.42 43.90 -53.66
N ALA A 271 72.87 44.30 -52.52
CA ALA A 271 72.86 45.68 -52.04
C ALA A 271 74.28 46.20 -51.78
N LYS A 272 75.12 45.40 -51.12
CA LYS A 272 76.53 45.75 -50.84
C LYS A 272 77.33 45.94 -52.13
N MET A 273 77.16 45.06 -53.11
CA MET A 273 77.84 45.16 -54.40
C MET A 273 77.34 46.33 -55.24
N ALA A 274 76.04 46.62 -55.20
CA ALA A 274 75.49 47.80 -55.86
C ALA A 274 76.02 49.10 -55.24
N ALA A 275 76.10 49.16 -53.90
CA ALA A 275 76.66 50.31 -53.18
C ALA A 275 78.15 50.51 -53.49
N SER A 276 78.95 49.43 -53.50
CA SER A 276 80.38 49.52 -53.84
C SER A 276 80.62 49.94 -55.29
N SER A 277 79.82 49.42 -56.23
CA SER A 277 79.89 49.80 -57.64
C SER A 277 79.51 51.26 -57.86
N ARG A 278 78.48 51.74 -57.13
CA ARG A 278 78.07 53.16 -57.17
C ARG A 278 79.16 54.07 -56.60
N LYS A 279 79.80 53.67 -55.51
CA LYS A 279 80.95 54.39 -54.92
C LYS A 279 82.12 54.48 -55.90
N MET A 280 82.45 53.36 -56.56
CA MET A 280 83.49 53.33 -57.60
C MET A 280 83.12 54.21 -58.81
N LEU A 281 81.87 54.20 -59.27
CA LEU A 281 81.41 55.08 -60.35
C LEU A 281 81.48 56.57 -59.98
N LEU A 282 81.22 56.93 -58.73
CA LEU A 282 81.36 58.30 -58.26
C LEU A 282 82.83 58.73 -58.20
N GLN A 283 83.73 57.85 -57.77
CA GLN A 283 85.17 58.10 -57.81
C GLN A 283 85.65 58.31 -59.25
N LEU A 284 85.26 57.42 -60.18
CA LEU A 284 85.58 57.55 -61.61
C LEU A 284 84.97 58.81 -62.24
N ARG A 285 83.74 59.19 -61.86
CA ARG A 285 83.12 60.47 -62.27
C ARG A 285 83.89 61.68 -61.75
N GLN A 286 84.40 61.61 -60.52
CA GLN A 286 85.19 62.68 -59.91
C GLN A 286 86.55 62.81 -60.62
N GLU A 287 87.17 61.68 -60.98
CA GLU A 287 88.37 61.62 -61.83
C GLU A 287 88.13 62.16 -63.26
N ASP A 288 86.99 61.84 -63.88
CA ASP A 288 86.55 62.36 -65.19
C ASP A 288 86.26 63.87 -65.17
N CYS A 289 85.68 64.37 -64.08
CA CYS A 289 85.48 65.81 -63.86
C CYS A 289 86.81 66.54 -63.65
N HIS A 290 87.80 65.90 -63.03
CA HIS A 290 89.17 66.43 -62.94
C HIS A 290 89.91 66.39 -64.29
N HIS A 291 89.64 65.40 -65.16
CA HIS A 291 90.25 65.29 -66.50
C HIS A 291 89.59 66.15 -67.60
N LYS A 292 88.32 66.55 -67.46
CA LYS A 292 87.64 67.44 -68.42
C LYS A 292 87.88 68.94 -68.18
N GLY A 293 88.67 69.31 -67.18
CA GLY A 293 89.14 70.69 -66.95
C GLY A 293 90.37 71.12 -67.75
N THR A 294 90.99 70.23 -68.54
CA THR A 294 92.31 70.44 -69.18
C THR A 294 92.34 70.25 -70.71
N ARG A 295 91.22 70.48 -71.43
CA ARG A 295 91.24 70.70 -72.89
C ARG A 295 90.46 71.96 -73.28
N LYS A 296 91.20 73.06 -73.47
CA LYS A 296 90.77 74.29 -74.16
C LYS A 296 91.19 74.22 -75.64
N PRO A 297 90.46 74.84 -76.59
CA PRO A 297 91.09 75.60 -77.65
C PRO A 297 91.59 76.96 -77.13
#